data_AF-A0A7V9VJ18-F1
#
_entry.id   AF-A0A7V9VJ18-F1
#
_cell.length_a   1.000
_cell.length_b   1.000
_cell.length_c   1.000
_cell.angle_alpha   90.00
_cell.angle_beta   90.00
_cell.angle_gamma   90.00
#
_symmetry.space_group_name_H-M   'P 1'
#
loop_
_entity.id
_entity.type
_entity.pdbx_description
1 polymer ?
#
loop_
_entity_poly.entity_id
_entity_poly.type
_entity_poly.pdbx_seq_one_letter_code
_entity_poly.pdbx_strand_id
1 'polypeptide(L)'
;MVERVQQLLSKIPGYDAYNNKESMRDDDRRVRVQIARRLDQAVSDLTAVSSRLAAKRHLGAIGAVEDLVRDTRLLGDRVRTASYGYEGLFSDRKVDEFALGQLKAFDVAFDAQVDALVKQISSVGAEGEAVESQIRDVGTTVDNLDRLFNARNDVITTATPSHDPNVLNLLEAPVTRSPQEQRLLRVVTGGTVAILGDNFQVGAHITVKDRDDAVMLSLLRLDAGPDWLAMARQNNLKYWRVQEASANAALTDGIAGNATVSGPQGTQQGIPAKYDLSESEAGDSPSITIHLAFGGEVRAFSGSEVPLIDIEVFSEGVVA
;
A
#
# COMPACT_ATOMS: atom_id res chain seq x y z
N MET A 1 -14.54 -11.89 -1.47
CA MET A 1 -14.37 -10.70 -0.62
C MET A 1 -15.01 -10.89 0.76
N VAL A 2 -16.28 -11.35 0.85
CA VAL A 2 -17.03 -11.55 2.10
C VAL A 2 -16.35 -12.49 3.13
N GLU A 3 -15.79 -13.63 2.70
CA GLU A 3 -15.13 -14.60 3.61
C GLU A 3 -13.84 -14.06 4.26
N ARG A 4 -12.99 -13.35 3.50
CA ARG A 4 -11.76 -12.73 4.03
C ARG A 4 -12.08 -11.65 5.05
N VAL A 5 -13.14 -10.89 4.80
CA VAL A 5 -13.63 -9.86 5.71
C VAL A 5 -14.18 -10.50 6.99
N GLN A 6 -14.95 -11.59 6.91
CA GLN A 6 -15.41 -12.33 8.11
C GLN A 6 -14.26 -12.85 8.99
N GLN A 7 -13.16 -13.34 8.40
CA GLN A 7 -11.98 -13.79 9.15
C GLN A 7 -11.16 -12.67 9.80
N LEU A 8 -11.15 -11.47 9.22
CA LEU A 8 -10.48 -10.30 9.82
C LEU A 8 -11.29 -9.75 11.00
N LEU A 9 -12.61 -9.88 10.93
CA LEU A 9 -13.54 -9.32 11.92
C LEU A 9 -13.70 -10.18 13.17
N SER A 10 -13.47 -11.48 13.08
CA SER A 10 -13.36 -12.35 14.25
C SER A 10 -12.16 -12.00 15.14
N LYS A 11 -11.23 -11.15 14.66
CA LYS A 11 -10.11 -10.62 15.46
C LYS A 11 -10.46 -9.35 16.25
N ILE A 12 -11.63 -8.72 16.01
CA ILE A 12 -12.09 -7.55 16.75
C ILE A 12 -12.99 -8.05 17.91
N PRO A 13 -12.59 -7.91 19.19
CA PRO A 13 -13.34 -8.47 20.31
C PRO A 13 -14.76 -7.90 20.43
N GLY A 14 -15.76 -8.79 20.38
CA GLY A 14 -17.19 -8.44 20.51
C GLY A 14 -17.88 -8.04 19.20
N TYR A 15 -17.33 -8.45 18.06
CA TYR A 15 -17.95 -8.25 16.73
C TYR A 15 -18.86 -9.44 16.32
N ASP A 16 -19.08 -10.40 17.22
CA ASP A 16 -19.88 -11.60 16.96
C ASP A 16 -21.39 -11.30 17.07
N ALA A 17 -22.02 -11.26 15.89
CA ALA A 17 -23.45 -11.36 15.61
C ALA A 17 -24.24 -10.06 15.40
N TYR A 18 -24.46 -9.76 14.12
CA TYR A 18 -25.47 -8.83 13.58
C TYR A 18 -26.90 -9.35 13.81
N ASN A 19 -27.29 -9.62 15.07
CA ASN A 19 -28.61 -10.22 15.37
C ASN A 19 -29.70 -9.16 15.67
N ASN A 20 -29.35 -7.92 16.01
CA ASN A 20 -30.31 -6.83 16.23
C ASN A 20 -29.67 -5.44 15.98
N LYS A 21 -30.44 -4.52 15.37
CA LYS A 21 -30.03 -3.13 15.03
C LYS A 21 -29.48 -2.35 16.23
N GLU A 22 -30.00 -2.60 17.43
CA GLU A 22 -29.56 -1.91 18.65
C GLU A 22 -28.17 -2.38 19.12
N SER A 23 -27.88 -3.70 19.05
CA SER A 23 -26.55 -4.25 19.37
C SER A 23 -25.48 -3.71 18.42
N MET A 24 -25.82 -3.56 17.14
CA MET A 24 -24.91 -2.99 16.14
C MET A 24 -24.52 -1.53 16.46
N ARG A 25 -25.44 -0.76 17.05
CA ARG A 25 -25.18 0.63 17.44
C ARG A 25 -24.20 0.70 18.60
N ASP A 26 -24.38 -0.18 19.59
CA ASP A 26 -23.52 -0.23 20.76
C ASP A 26 -22.10 -0.70 20.40
N ASP A 27 -21.98 -1.71 19.51
CA ASP A 27 -20.69 -2.19 19.03
C ASP A 27 -19.97 -1.17 18.16
N ASP A 28 -20.67 -0.52 17.23
CA ASP A 28 -20.12 0.58 16.44
C ASP A 28 -19.64 1.74 17.34
N ARG A 29 -20.45 2.12 18.34
CA ARG A 29 -20.08 3.17 19.30
C ARG A 29 -18.81 2.78 20.05
N ARG A 30 -18.70 1.53 20.50
CA ARG A 30 -17.53 1.02 21.23
C ARG A 30 -16.27 1.07 20.38
N VAL A 31 -16.35 0.61 19.12
CA VAL A 31 -15.24 0.66 18.15
C VAL A 31 -14.81 2.11 17.91
N ARG A 32 -15.76 3.02 17.65
CA ARG A 32 -15.44 4.45 17.42
C ARG A 32 -14.78 5.10 18.63
N VAL A 33 -15.22 4.81 19.84
CA VAL A 33 -14.59 5.33 21.06
C VAL A 33 -13.15 4.82 21.20
N GLN A 34 -12.89 3.55 20.88
CA GLN A 34 -11.54 2.99 20.91
C GLN A 34 -10.63 3.64 19.85
N ILE A 35 -11.14 3.80 18.64
CA ILE A 35 -10.43 4.46 17.53
C ILE A 35 -10.11 5.91 17.88
N ALA A 36 -11.08 6.67 18.42
CA ALA A 36 -10.87 8.05 18.83
C ALA A 36 -9.75 8.16 19.88
N ARG A 37 -9.68 7.24 20.85
CA ARG A 37 -8.57 7.20 21.82
C ARG A 37 -7.21 6.94 21.18
N ARG A 38 -7.15 6.12 20.12
CA ARG A 38 -5.90 5.87 19.37
C ARG A 38 -5.49 7.09 18.56
N LEU A 39 -6.44 7.83 18.01
CA LEU A 39 -6.18 9.13 17.36
C LEU A 39 -5.70 10.18 18.37
N ASP A 40 -6.27 10.20 19.59
CA ASP A 40 -5.77 11.07 20.68
C ASP A 40 -4.32 10.72 21.04
N GLN A 41 -3.96 9.43 21.06
CA GLN A 41 -2.58 9.00 21.26
C GLN A 41 -1.68 9.44 20.09
N ALA A 42 -2.12 9.27 18.84
CA ALA A 42 -1.38 9.74 17.66
C ALA A 42 -1.12 11.25 17.70
N VAL A 43 -2.08 12.05 18.18
CA VAL A 43 -1.92 13.49 18.44
C VAL A 43 -0.82 13.76 19.47
N SER A 44 -0.79 13.01 20.57
CA SER A 44 0.27 13.10 21.58
C SER A 44 1.63 12.77 20.98
N ASP A 45 1.71 11.71 20.18
CA ASP A 45 2.96 11.24 19.57
C ASP A 45 3.48 12.24 18.52
N LEU A 46 2.60 12.81 17.70
CA LEU A 46 2.95 13.89 16.76
C LEU A 46 3.44 15.15 17.48
N THR A 47 2.83 15.50 18.62
CA THR A 47 3.28 16.62 19.45
C THR A 47 4.70 16.39 19.99
N ALA A 48 5.02 15.14 20.36
CA ALA A 48 6.36 14.74 20.77
C ALA A 48 7.36 14.80 19.60
N VAL A 49 6.95 14.40 18.38
CA VAL A 49 7.75 14.56 17.16
C VAL A 49 8.08 16.03 16.92
N SER A 50 7.09 16.93 16.97
CA SER A 50 7.30 18.38 16.81
C SER A 50 8.30 18.92 17.84
N SER A 51 8.15 18.55 19.12
CA SER A 51 9.07 18.95 20.19
C SER A 51 10.51 18.49 19.94
N ARG A 52 10.68 17.27 19.43
CA ARG A 52 12.00 16.70 19.09
C ARG A 52 12.65 17.40 17.89
N LEU A 53 11.87 17.76 16.86
CA LEU A 53 12.36 18.54 15.71
C LEU A 53 12.81 19.93 16.14
N ALA A 54 12.05 20.59 17.03
CA ALA A 54 12.41 21.88 17.62
C ALA A 54 13.72 21.81 18.39
N ALA A 55 13.90 20.80 19.24
CA ALA A 55 15.13 20.59 20.02
C ALA A 55 16.38 20.43 19.12
N LYS A 56 16.20 19.85 17.93
CA LYS A 56 17.26 19.64 16.93
C LYS A 56 17.38 20.76 15.89
N ARG A 57 16.64 21.87 16.05
CA ARG A 57 16.62 23.04 15.15
C ARG A 57 16.18 22.72 13.72
N HIS A 58 15.42 21.64 13.52
CA HIS A 58 14.80 21.29 12.22
C HIS A 58 13.48 22.02 12.02
N LEU A 59 13.54 23.36 11.91
CA LEU A 59 12.35 24.21 11.94
C LEU A 59 11.46 24.07 10.69
N GLY A 60 12.03 23.69 9.54
CA GLY A 60 11.29 23.58 8.27
C GLY A 60 10.17 22.54 8.27
N ALA A 61 10.27 21.52 9.12
CA ALA A 61 9.31 20.41 9.20
C ALA A 61 8.26 20.59 10.32
N ILE A 62 8.41 21.58 11.20
CA ILE A 62 7.54 21.76 12.38
C ILE A 62 6.12 22.13 11.97
N GLY A 63 5.96 23.09 11.04
CA GLY A 63 4.64 23.53 10.60
C GLY A 63 3.79 22.39 10.03
N ALA A 64 4.40 21.53 9.20
CA ALA A 64 3.73 20.35 8.67
C ALA A 64 3.28 19.38 9.79
N VAL A 65 4.09 19.19 10.83
CA VAL A 65 3.68 18.34 11.97
C VAL A 65 2.56 18.98 12.80
N GLU A 66 2.57 20.31 12.97
CA GLU A 66 1.49 21.03 13.67
C GLU A 66 0.16 20.94 12.92
N ASP A 67 0.18 21.02 11.59
CA ASP A 67 -1.00 20.79 10.75
C ASP A 67 -1.52 19.36 10.94
N LEU A 68 -0.64 18.35 10.94
CA LEU A 68 -1.02 16.96 11.22
C LEU A 68 -1.62 16.77 12.61
N VAL A 69 -1.09 17.46 13.64
CA VAL A 69 -1.66 17.45 14.99
C VAL A 69 -3.10 17.98 14.97
N ARG A 70 -3.32 19.09 14.28
CA ARG A 70 -4.64 19.72 14.16
C ARG A 70 -5.62 18.78 13.44
N ASP A 71 -5.22 18.23 12.31
CA ASP A 71 -6.12 17.44 11.45
C ASP A 71 -6.42 16.08 12.07
N THR A 72 -5.43 15.42 12.68
CA THR A 72 -5.64 14.17 13.42
C THR A 72 -6.58 14.38 14.62
N ARG A 73 -6.45 15.51 15.33
CA ARG A 73 -7.36 15.85 16.44
C ARG A 73 -8.78 16.08 15.94
N LEU A 74 -8.95 16.85 14.87
CA LEU A 74 -10.25 17.08 14.26
C LEU A 74 -10.91 15.76 13.84
N LEU A 75 -10.15 14.86 13.20
CA LEU A 75 -10.64 13.53 12.85
C LEU A 75 -11.07 12.73 14.09
N GLY A 76 -10.26 12.71 15.15
CA GLY A 76 -10.60 12.06 16.42
C GLY A 76 -11.90 12.58 17.03
N ASP A 77 -12.10 13.90 17.03
CA ASP A 77 -13.32 14.53 17.52
C ASP A 77 -14.55 14.15 16.68
N ARG A 78 -14.40 14.12 15.35
CA ARG A 78 -15.47 13.71 14.42
C ARG A 78 -15.84 12.24 14.60
N VAL A 79 -14.85 11.35 14.69
CA VAL A 79 -15.07 9.91 14.97
C VAL A 79 -15.84 9.72 16.27
N ARG A 80 -15.47 10.46 17.33
CA ARG A 80 -16.12 10.40 18.64
C ARG A 80 -17.58 10.88 18.61
N THR A 81 -17.89 11.87 17.77
CA THR A 81 -19.17 12.61 17.80
C THR A 81 -20.16 12.26 16.69
N ALA A 82 -19.78 11.44 15.70
CA ALA A 82 -20.63 11.05 14.56
C ALA A 82 -21.88 10.20 14.89
N SER A 83 -22.42 10.31 16.09
CA SER A 83 -23.67 9.67 16.52
C SER A 83 -24.93 10.35 15.93
N TYR A 84 -24.81 11.55 15.35
CA TYR A 84 -25.93 12.30 14.75
C TYR A 84 -26.03 12.03 13.25
N GLY A 85 -26.96 11.16 12.83
CA GLY A 85 -27.15 10.78 11.42
C GLY A 85 -27.92 9.46 11.19
N TYR A 86 -28.33 8.77 12.27
CA TYR A 86 -28.96 7.45 12.26
C TYR A 86 -30.41 7.42 11.69
N GLU A 87 -30.84 8.39 10.89
CA GLU A 87 -32.14 8.36 10.21
C GLU A 87 -32.09 7.58 8.87
N GLY A 88 -30.93 7.50 8.20
CA GLY A 88 -30.77 6.84 6.90
C GLY A 88 -30.88 5.31 6.98
N LEU A 89 -29.81 4.66 7.48
CA LEU A 89 -29.67 3.20 7.60
C LEU A 89 -30.65 2.50 8.55
N PHE A 90 -31.23 3.22 9.52
CA PHE A 90 -32.09 2.63 10.55
C PHE A 90 -33.57 2.96 10.36
N SER A 91 -33.92 3.68 9.28
CA SER A 91 -35.31 3.82 8.82
C SER A 91 -35.93 2.46 8.47
N ASP A 92 -37.26 2.38 8.38
CA ASP A 92 -38.04 1.17 8.00
C ASP A 92 -37.77 0.66 6.56
N ARG A 93 -36.76 1.18 5.87
CA ARG A 93 -36.35 0.74 4.54
C ARG A 93 -35.53 -0.54 4.62
N LYS A 94 -35.70 -1.43 3.62
CA LYS A 94 -34.81 -2.57 3.42
C LYS A 94 -33.39 -2.05 3.20
N VAL A 95 -32.49 -2.37 4.12
CA VAL A 95 -31.08 -2.03 4.02
C VAL A 95 -30.44 -2.89 2.94
N ASP A 96 -29.64 -2.26 2.08
CA ASP A 96 -28.85 -2.96 1.06
C ASP A 96 -27.74 -3.80 1.74
N GLU A 97 -27.71 -5.10 1.48
CA GLU A 97 -26.67 -6.01 1.98
C GLU A 97 -25.27 -5.59 1.51
N PHE A 98 -25.15 -4.97 0.34
CA PHE A 98 -23.88 -4.44 -0.17
C PHE A 98 -23.42 -3.23 0.64
N ALA A 99 -24.34 -2.34 1.06
CA ALA A 99 -24.01 -1.20 1.91
C ALA A 99 -23.52 -1.66 3.29
N LEU A 100 -24.17 -2.68 3.87
CA LEU A 100 -23.72 -3.29 5.13
C LEU A 100 -22.34 -3.93 5.00
N GLY A 101 -22.10 -4.68 3.91
CA GLY A 101 -20.79 -5.24 3.61
C GLY A 101 -19.71 -4.19 3.47
N GLN A 102 -20.03 -3.04 2.85
CA GLN A 102 -19.09 -1.96 2.66
C GLN A 102 -18.77 -1.21 3.96
N LEU A 103 -19.76 -0.96 4.83
CA LEU A 103 -19.52 -0.37 6.17
C LEU A 103 -18.56 -1.19 7.01
N LYS A 104 -18.73 -2.51 6.95
CA LYS A 104 -17.83 -3.46 7.58
C LYS A 104 -16.42 -3.38 6.99
N ALA A 105 -16.28 -3.22 5.67
CA ALA A 105 -14.98 -3.00 5.05
C ALA A 105 -14.36 -1.65 5.47
N PHE A 106 -15.17 -0.58 5.60
CA PHE A 106 -14.71 0.71 6.13
C PHE A 106 -14.12 0.56 7.52
N ASP A 107 -14.81 -0.14 8.43
CA ASP A 107 -14.35 -0.30 9.81
C ASP A 107 -13.00 -1.04 9.88
N VAL A 108 -12.83 -2.11 9.09
CA VAL A 108 -11.56 -2.85 8.99
C VAL A 108 -10.44 -1.99 8.41
N ALA A 109 -10.71 -1.28 7.31
CA ALA A 109 -9.73 -0.44 6.65
C ALA A 109 -9.30 0.74 7.55
N PHE A 110 -10.26 1.34 8.26
CA PHE A 110 -10.01 2.43 9.19
C PHE A 110 -9.13 1.97 10.35
N ASP A 111 -9.47 0.84 10.98
CA ASP A 111 -8.71 0.27 12.09
C ASP A 111 -7.25 -0.03 11.71
N ALA A 112 -7.06 -0.65 10.54
CA ALA A 112 -5.76 -0.97 9.98
C ALA A 112 -4.94 0.29 9.63
N GLN A 113 -5.56 1.32 9.07
CA GLN A 113 -4.89 2.58 8.76
C GLN A 113 -4.52 3.38 10.01
N VAL A 114 -5.33 3.34 11.07
CA VAL A 114 -4.94 3.92 12.37
C VAL A 114 -3.73 3.18 12.96
N ASP A 115 -3.67 1.86 12.81
CA ASP A 115 -2.48 1.08 13.23
C ASP A 115 -1.24 1.45 12.43
N ALA A 116 -1.38 1.62 11.11
CA ALA A 116 -0.32 2.08 10.23
C ALA A 116 0.15 3.49 10.62
N LEU A 117 -0.78 4.41 10.90
CA LEU A 117 -0.50 5.77 11.34
C LEU A 117 0.37 5.80 12.60
N VAL A 118 -0.03 5.06 13.65
CA VAL A 118 0.74 4.99 14.90
C VAL A 118 2.15 4.45 14.66
N LYS A 119 2.29 3.40 13.84
CA LYS A 119 3.61 2.86 13.46
C LYS A 119 4.44 3.89 12.69
N GLN A 120 3.86 4.56 11.70
CA GLN A 120 4.53 5.61 10.92
C GLN A 120 5.03 6.74 11.81
N ILE A 121 4.19 7.28 12.71
CA ILE A 121 4.57 8.35 13.65
C ILE A 121 5.76 7.92 14.52
N SER A 122 5.72 6.70 15.07
CA SER A 122 6.82 6.17 15.89
C SER A 122 8.12 5.97 15.11
N SER A 123 8.02 5.73 13.79
CA SER A 123 9.18 5.58 12.89
C SER A 123 9.77 6.89 12.38
N VAL A 124 9.09 8.03 12.58
CA VAL A 124 9.60 9.33 12.17
C VAL A 124 10.94 9.55 12.85
N GLY A 125 11.99 9.73 12.06
CA GLY A 125 13.34 10.01 12.52
C GLY A 125 13.43 11.42 13.11
N ALA A 126 14.60 11.73 13.66
CA ALA A 126 14.86 13.05 14.23
C ALA A 126 15.91 13.85 13.43
N GLU A 127 16.58 13.21 12.47
CA GLU A 127 17.67 13.76 11.66
C GLU A 127 17.64 13.15 10.25
N GLY A 128 18.16 13.88 9.26
CA GLY A 128 18.32 13.43 7.89
C GLY A 128 17.20 13.88 6.93
N GLU A 129 17.50 13.84 5.63
CA GLU A 129 16.58 14.23 4.55
C GLU A 129 15.29 13.37 4.50
N ALA A 130 15.33 12.19 5.12
CA ALA A 130 14.18 11.28 5.20
C ALA A 130 13.04 11.82 6.08
N VAL A 131 13.30 12.71 7.05
CA VAL A 131 12.29 13.18 8.01
C VAL A 131 11.10 13.84 7.31
N GLU A 132 11.36 14.70 6.32
CA GLU A 132 10.28 15.36 5.58
C GLU A 132 9.45 14.37 4.76
N SER A 133 10.09 13.34 4.19
CA SER A 133 9.37 12.28 3.46
C SER A 133 8.49 11.46 4.40
N GLN A 134 8.98 11.13 5.60
CA GLN A 134 8.21 10.40 6.60
C GLN A 134 7.01 11.21 7.11
N ILE A 135 7.17 12.53 7.27
CA ILE A 135 6.07 13.43 7.65
C ILE A 135 5.03 13.51 6.52
N ARG A 136 5.45 13.57 5.25
CA ARG A 136 4.53 13.50 4.11
C ARG A 136 3.76 12.17 4.05
N ASP A 137 4.43 11.06 4.34
CA ASP A 137 3.78 9.73 4.39
C ASP A 137 2.73 9.66 5.50
N VAL A 138 3.04 10.24 6.69
CA VAL A 138 2.06 10.38 7.79
C VAL A 138 0.87 11.23 7.34
N GLY A 139 1.11 12.35 6.67
CA GLY A 139 0.03 13.19 6.14
C GLY A 139 -0.87 12.49 5.14
N THR A 140 -0.28 11.72 4.24
CA THR A 140 -1.04 10.89 3.28
C THR A 140 -1.95 9.90 4.02
N THR A 141 -1.49 9.29 5.11
CA THR A 141 -2.31 8.39 5.92
C THR A 141 -3.45 9.12 6.64
N VAL A 142 -3.20 10.32 7.19
CA VAL A 142 -4.25 11.14 7.82
C VAL A 142 -5.34 11.53 6.80
N ASP A 143 -4.94 11.95 5.60
CA ASP A 143 -5.87 12.28 4.51
C ASP A 143 -6.70 11.08 4.08
N ASN A 144 -6.09 9.90 3.97
CA ASN A 144 -6.79 8.67 3.63
C ASN A 144 -7.80 8.25 4.71
N LEU A 145 -7.45 8.42 5.99
CA LEU A 145 -8.37 8.21 7.10
C LEU A 145 -9.55 9.19 7.03
N ASP A 146 -9.33 10.47 6.76
CA ASP A 146 -10.42 11.43 6.62
C ASP A 146 -11.37 11.07 5.47
N ARG A 147 -10.81 10.68 4.30
CA ARG A 147 -11.59 10.18 3.16
C ARG A 147 -12.41 8.94 3.50
N LEU A 148 -11.82 7.95 4.17
CA LEU A 148 -12.53 6.76 4.62
C LEU A 148 -13.69 7.12 5.56
N PHE A 149 -13.45 8.04 6.50
CA PHE A 149 -14.47 8.47 7.45
C PHE A 149 -15.63 9.18 6.76
N ASN A 150 -15.33 10.10 5.83
CA ASN A 150 -16.32 10.84 5.06
C ASN A 150 -17.19 9.88 4.23
N ALA A 151 -16.55 9.00 3.45
CA ALA A 151 -17.27 8.05 2.62
C ALA A 151 -18.11 7.06 3.43
N ARG A 152 -17.60 6.61 4.58
CA ARG A 152 -18.38 5.81 5.53
C ARG A 152 -19.62 6.57 6.00
N ASN A 153 -19.48 7.85 6.38
CA ASN A 153 -20.59 8.68 6.83
C ASN A 153 -21.64 8.89 5.73
N ASP A 154 -21.21 9.03 4.47
CA ASP A 154 -22.10 9.14 3.32
C ASP A 154 -22.90 7.86 3.12
N VAL A 155 -22.26 6.68 3.17
CA VAL A 155 -22.95 5.39 3.11
C VAL A 155 -23.95 5.25 4.27
N ILE A 156 -23.60 5.73 5.46
CA ILE A 156 -24.51 5.71 6.63
C ILE A 156 -25.76 6.56 6.40
N THR A 157 -25.56 7.75 5.86
CA THR A 157 -26.62 8.76 5.68
C THR A 157 -27.53 8.40 4.51
N THR A 158 -26.94 7.94 3.40
CA THR A 158 -27.65 7.62 2.16
C THR A 158 -28.22 6.21 2.12
N ALA A 159 -27.68 5.29 2.94
CA ALA A 159 -27.92 3.86 2.86
C ALA A 159 -27.60 3.25 1.47
N THR A 160 -26.72 3.89 0.70
CA THR A 160 -26.25 3.41 -0.61
C THR A 160 -24.75 3.16 -0.58
N PRO A 161 -24.23 2.10 -1.22
CA PRO A 161 -22.79 1.86 -1.32
C PRO A 161 -22.07 2.99 -2.06
N SER A 162 -20.86 3.33 -1.60
CA SER A 162 -19.93 4.18 -2.33
C SER A 162 -19.40 3.45 -3.56
N HIS A 163 -19.36 4.16 -4.69
CA HIS A 163 -18.80 3.70 -5.96
C HIS A 163 -17.56 4.50 -6.35
N ASP A 164 -17.04 5.36 -5.47
CA ASP A 164 -15.84 6.15 -5.75
C ASP A 164 -14.61 5.22 -5.80
N PRO A 165 -13.92 5.12 -6.94
CA PRO A 165 -12.75 4.24 -7.08
C PRO A 165 -11.64 4.58 -6.07
N ASN A 166 -11.47 5.84 -5.67
CA ASN A 166 -10.46 6.21 -4.69
C ASN A 166 -10.79 5.65 -3.31
N VAL A 167 -12.07 5.65 -2.93
CA VAL A 167 -12.54 5.07 -1.67
C VAL A 167 -12.45 3.56 -1.71
N LEU A 168 -12.87 2.94 -2.82
CA LEU A 168 -12.80 1.49 -2.99
C LEU A 168 -11.36 0.98 -2.89
N ASN A 169 -10.40 1.70 -3.47
CA ASN A 169 -8.97 1.38 -3.34
C ASN A 169 -8.44 1.48 -1.90
N LEU A 170 -9.07 2.28 -1.04
CA LEU A 170 -8.71 2.38 0.39
C LEU A 170 -9.38 1.30 1.25
N LEU A 171 -10.51 0.73 0.79
CA LEU A 171 -11.20 -0.38 1.43
C LEU A 171 -10.51 -1.72 1.20
N GLU A 172 -9.86 -1.87 0.05
CA GLU A 172 -8.88 -2.91 -0.17
C GLU A 172 -7.69 -2.61 0.74
N ALA A 173 -7.53 -3.39 1.81
CA ALA A 173 -6.56 -3.13 2.88
C ALA A 173 -5.23 -2.60 2.31
N PRO A 174 -4.71 -1.45 2.78
CA PRO A 174 -3.43 -0.96 2.31
C PRO A 174 -2.41 -2.06 2.58
N VAL A 175 -1.77 -2.55 1.53
CA VAL A 175 -0.64 -3.46 1.67
C VAL A 175 0.44 -2.66 2.40
N THR A 176 0.47 -2.74 3.73
CA THR A 176 1.56 -2.18 4.54
C THR A 176 2.80 -2.97 4.15
N ARG A 177 3.54 -2.42 3.19
CA ARG A 177 4.78 -3.00 2.73
C ARG A 177 5.75 -3.05 3.89
N SER A 178 6.36 -4.20 4.13
CA SER A 178 7.39 -4.34 5.16
C SER A 178 8.58 -3.41 4.83
N PRO A 179 9.40 -3.01 5.83
CA PRO A 179 10.60 -2.22 5.57
C PRO A 179 11.51 -2.85 4.51
N GLN A 180 11.57 -4.18 4.45
CA GLN A 180 12.34 -4.92 3.45
C GLN A 180 11.76 -4.76 2.04
N GLU A 181 10.45 -4.81 1.88
CA GLU A 181 9.78 -4.56 0.58
C GLU A 181 9.98 -3.13 0.10
N GLN A 182 9.93 -2.17 1.03
CA GLN A 182 10.20 -0.76 0.72
C GLN A 182 11.64 -0.54 0.25
N ARG A 183 12.61 -1.16 0.92
CA ARG A 183 14.03 -1.12 0.50
C ARG A 183 14.23 -1.78 -0.85
N LEU A 184 13.59 -2.93 -1.07
CA LEU A 184 13.72 -3.68 -2.32
C LEU A 184 13.18 -2.90 -3.53
N LEU A 185 12.06 -2.18 -3.36
CA LEU A 185 11.51 -1.31 -4.41
C LEU A 185 12.37 -0.09 -4.73
N ARG A 186 13.29 0.30 -3.84
CA ARG A 186 14.22 1.43 -4.02
C ARG A 186 15.53 1.04 -4.66
N VAL A 187 15.80 -0.26 -4.82
CA VAL A 187 17.03 -0.74 -5.45
C VAL A 187 17.08 -0.29 -6.90
N VAL A 188 18.17 0.39 -7.26
CA VAL A 188 18.50 0.82 -8.61
C VAL A 188 19.82 0.19 -9.07
N THR A 189 20.26 0.53 -10.28
CA THR A 189 21.57 0.12 -10.80
C THR A 189 22.70 0.48 -9.85
N GLY A 190 23.61 -0.47 -9.62
CA GLY A 190 24.70 -0.34 -8.64
C GLY A 190 24.34 -0.77 -7.22
N GLY A 191 23.07 -1.05 -6.93
CA GLY A 191 22.63 -1.65 -5.66
C GLY A 191 23.10 -3.10 -5.49
N THR A 192 22.91 -3.64 -4.29
CA THR A 192 23.33 -5.00 -3.92
C THR A 192 22.20 -5.72 -3.20
N VAL A 193 21.86 -6.90 -3.70
CA VAL A 193 20.84 -7.79 -3.14
C VAL A 193 21.43 -9.18 -2.91
N ALA A 194 20.91 -9.93 -1.95
CA ALA A 194 21.16 -11.36 -1.87
C ALA A 194 19.89 -12.15 -2.11
N ILE A 195 20.04 -13.30 -2.76
CA ILE A 195 18.96 -14.26 -2.98
C ILE A 195 19.46 -15.63 -2.53
N LEU A 196 18.77 -16.26 -1.57
CA LEU A 196 19.17 -17.55 -0.99
C LEU A 196 20.61 -17.56 -0.43
N GLY A 197 21.08 -16.40 0.06
CA GLY A 197 22.42 -16.21 0.61
C GLY A 197 23.52 -15.87 -0.41
N ASP A 198 23.22 -15.93 -1.72
CA ASP A 198 24.14 -15.50 -2.77
C ASP A 198 24.00 -14.00 -3.02
N ASN A 199 25.12 -13.26 -3.03
CA ASN A 199 25.13 -11.81 -3.25
C ASN A 199 25.23 -11.47 -4.74
N PHE A 200 24.42 -10.53 -5.19
CA PHE A 200 24.36 -10.03 -6.57
C PHE A 200 24.41 -8.50 -6.59
N GLN A 201 25.14 -7.96 -7.57
CA GLN A 201 25.11 -6.54 -7.90
C GLN A 201 24.05 -6.28 -8.97
N VAL A 202 23.27 -5.20 -8.84
CA VAL A 202 22.28 -4.84 -9.85
C VAL A 202 22.96 -4.16 -11.04
N GLY A 203 23.07 -4.89 -12.16
CA GLY A 203 23.73 -4.43 -13.39
C GLY A 203 22.82 -3.63 -14.34
N ALA A 204 21.52 -3.88 -14.29
CA ALA A 204 20.50 -3.17 -15.06
C ALA A 204 19.17 -3.18 -14.31
N HIS A 205 18.32 -2.20 -14.59
CA HIS A 205 17.01 -2.05 -13.95
C HIS A 205 15.98 -1.62 -14.98
N ILE A 206 14.88 -2.36 -15.08
CA ILE A 206 13.72 -1.99 -15.89
C ILE A 206 12.54 -1.80 -14.95
N THR A 207 11.92 -0.63 -14.96
CA THR A 207 10.71 -0.35 -14.20
C THR A 207 9.59 0.08 -15.11
N VAL A 208 8.40 -0.50 -14.95
CA VAL A 208 7.16 -0.03 -15.59
C VAL A 208 6.32 0.63 -14.52
N LYS A 209 5.95 1.89 -14.77
CA LYS A 209 5.09 2.67 -13.88
C LYS A 209 3.73 2.94 -14.52
N ASP A 210 2.70 3.10 -13.69
CA ASP A 210 1.39 3.55 -14.15
C ASP A 210 1.35 5.06 -14.41
N ARG A 211 0.15 5.62 -14.59
CA ARG A 211 -0.05 7.07 -14.82
C ARG A 211 0.22 7.92 -13.58
N ASP A 212 0.17 7.33 -12.39
CA ASP A 212 0.36 8.00 -11.10
C ASP A 212 1.80 7.83 -10.58
N ASP A 213 2.71 7.41 -11.46
CA ASP A 213 4.14 7.14 -11.19
C ASP A 213 4.37 5.98 -10.19
N ALA A 214 3.37 5.15 -9.92
CA ALA A 214 3.51 3.98 -9.08
C ALA A 214 4.18 2.83 -9.84
N VAL A 215 5.20 2.20 -9.23
CA VAL A 215 5.90 1.05 -9.81
C VAL A 215 4.98 -0.17 -9.84
N MET A 216 4.73 -0.67 -11.05
CA MET A 216 3.83 -1.79 -11.34
C MET A 216 4.61 -3.09 -11.60
N LEU A 217 5.73 -2.97 -12.32
CA LEU A 217 6.67 -4.05 -12.61
C LEU A 217 8.10 -3.51 -12.46
N SER A 218 8.99 -4.29 -11.86
CA SER A 218 10.40 -3.97 -11.74
C SER A 218 11.23 -5.23 -12.00
N LEU A 219 12.22 -5.15 -12.88
CA LEU A 219 13.18 -6.21 -13.16
C LEU A 219 14.60 -5.71 -12.87
N LEU A 220 15.30 -6.37 -11.96
CA LEU A 220 16.68 -6.09 -11.59
C LEU A 220 17.57 -7.19 -12.17
N ARG A 221 18.50 -6.84 -13.06
CA ARG A 221 19.47 -7.80 -13.59
C ARG A 221 20.53 -8.09 -12.55
N LEU A 222 20.75 -9.37 -12.28
CA LEU A 222 21.71 -9.86 -11.31
C LEU A 222 23.08 -10.04 -11.99
N ASP A 223 24.06 -9.27 -11.52
CA ASP A 223 25.39 -9.12 -12.09
C ASP A 223 25.36 -8.85 -13.61
N ALA A 224 26.39 -9.31 -14.32
CA ALA A 224 26.38 -9.43 -15.78
C ALA A 224 25.71 -10.75 -16.24
N GLY A 225 25.04 -11.46 -15.34
CA GLY A 225 24.47 -12.78 -15.57
C GLY A 225 23.17 -12.77 -16.39
N PRO A 226 22.62 -13.97 -16.68
CA PRO A 226 21.33 -14.14 -17.35
C PRO A 226 20.13 -13.98 -16.41
N ASP A 227 20.38 -13.95 -15.10
CA ASP A 227 19.32 -13.93 -14.09
C ASP A 227 18.82 -12.52 -13.80
N TRP A 228 17.52 -12.44 -13.55
CA TRP A 228 16.81 -11.24 -13.14
C TRP A 228 15.97 -11.53 -11.90
N LEU A 229 15.89 -10.56 -11.01
CA LEU A 229 14.87 -10.51 -9.97
C LEU A 229 13.70 -9.67 -10.48
N ALA A 230 12.58 -10.33 -10.74
CA ALA A 230 11.34 -9.70 -11.18
C ALA A 230 10.39 -9.48 -9.99
N MET A 231 9.75 -8.31 -9.97
CA MET A 231 8.82 -7.89 -8.93
C MET A 231 7.61 -7.27 -9.59
N ALA A 232 6.42 -7.77 -9.31
CA ALA A 232 5.20 -7.23 -9.90
C ALA A 232 4.11 -7.04 -8.85
N ARG A 233 3.38 -5.93 -8.99
CA ARG A 233 2.19 -5.66 -8.19
C ARG A 233 1.01 -6.42 -8.79
N GLN A 234 0.60 -7.51 -8.14
CA GLN A 234 -0.71 -8.14 -8.35
C GLN A 234 -1.65 -7.71 -7.20
N ASN A 235 -2.14 -8.66 -6.40
CA ASN A 235 -2.86 -8.38 -5.15
C ASN A 235 -1.92 -7.98 -4.00
N ASN A 236 -0.73 -8.61 -3.95
CA ASN A 236 0.40 -8.28 -3.10
C ASN A 236 1.65 -8.14 -4.01
N LEU A 237 2.77 -7.68 -3.44
CA LEU A 237 4.05 -7.71 -4.15
C LEU A 237 4.56 -9.16 -4.17
N LYS A 238 4.80 -9.71 -5.36
CA LYS A 238 5.39 -11.03 -5.57
C LYS A 238 6.78 -10.89 -6.23
N TYR A 239 7.63 -11.89 -6.03
CA TYR A 239 9.03 -11.89 -6.44
C TYR A 239 9.38 -13.19 -7.15
N TRP A 240 10.12 -13.11 -8.24
CA TRP A 240 10.56 -14.27 -9.01
C TRP A 240 12.00 -14.11 -9.47
N ARG A 241 12.75 -15.21 -9.45
CA ARG A 241 14.04 -15.28 -10.15
C ARG A 241 13.78 -15.82 -11.54
N VAL A 242 14.00 -14.98 -12.54
CA VAL A 242 13.64 -15.24 -13.94
C VAL A 242 14.84 -15.09 -14.86
N GLN A 243 14.80 -15.79 -15.98
CA GLN A 243 15.77 -15.68 -17.08
C GLN A 243 15.04 -15.29 -18.35
N GLU A 244 15.74 -14.68 -19.30
CA GLU A 244 15.17 -14.38 -20.62
C GLU A 244 14.77 -15.68 -21.33
N ALA A 245 13.53 -15.70 -21.81
CA ALA A 245 12.91 -16.79 -22.54
C ALA A 245 12.61 -16.35 -23.98
N SER A 246 12.30 -17.33 -24.85
CA SER A 246 11.89 -17.03 -26.22
C SER A 246 10.53 -16.34 -26.23
N ALA A 247 10.49 -15.09 -26.72
CA ALA A 247 9.25 -14.35 -26.89
C ALA A 247 8.51 -14.84 -28.14
N ASN A 248 7.39 -15.55 -27.97
CA ASN A 248 6.65 -16.17 -29.08
C ASN A 248 5.31 -15.48 -29.43
N ALA A 249 4.96 -14.35 -28.82
CA ALA A 249 3.69 -13.69 -29.11
C ALA A 249 3.76 -12.16 -28.99
N ALA A 250 2.99 -11.48 -29.84
CA ALA A 250 2.67 -10.07 -29.67
C ALA A 250 1.74 -9.88 -28.47
N LEU A 251 2.11 -8.99 -27.55
CA LEU A 251 1.30 -8.55 -26.41
C LEU A 251 0.04 -7.80 -26.88
N THR A 252 -1.02 -8.54 -27.20
CA THR A 252 -2.31 -7.98 -27.67
C THR A 252 -3.18 -7.49 -26.52
N ASP A 253 -3.15 -8.17 -25.37
CA ASP A 253 -3.74 -7.75 -24.10
C ASP A 253 -2.66 -7.70 -23.01
N GLY A 254 -2.72 -6.71 -22.12
CA GLY A 254 -1.66 -6.45 -21.15
C GLY A 254 -1.78 -5.07 -20.52
N ILE A 255 -1.11 -4.90 -19.38
CA ILE A 255 -1.17 -3.70 -18.56
C ILE A 255 -0.23 -2.64 -19.15
N ALA A 256 -0.81 -1.50 -19.52
CA ALA A 256 -0.06 -0.39 -20.12
C ALA A 256 0.59 0.50 -19.05
N GLY A 257 1.79 0.99 -19.34
CA GLY A 257 2.54 1.90 -18.48
C GLY A 257 3.69 2.58 -19.21
N ASN A 258 4.52 3.29 -18.46
CA ASN A 258 5.75 3.90 -18.95
C ASN A 258 6.95 3.20 -18.35
N ALA A 259 7.82 2.67 -19.20
CA ALA A 259 9.07 2.06 -18.82
C ALA A 259 10.19 3.08 -18.61
N THR A 260 10.99 2.82 -17.59
CA THR A 260 12.33 3.36 -17.40
C THR A 260 13.32 2.21 -17.48
N VAL A 261 14.34 2.35 -18.33
CA VAL A 261 15.38 1.35 -18.54
C VAL A 261 16.72 1.98 -18.18
N SER A 262 17.35 1.46 -17.14
CA SER A 262 18.66 1.88 -16.64
C SER A 262 19.66 0.75 -16.83
N GLY A 263 20.83 1.04 -17.39
CA GLY A 263 21.89 0.05 -17.55
C GLY A 263 23.25 0.70 -17.82
N PRO A 264 24.27 -0.08 -18.22
CA PRO A 264 25.62 0.43 -18.45
C PRO A 264 25.71 1.53 -19.52
N GLN A 265 24.72 1.60 -20.42
CA GLN A 265 24.63 2.57 -21.51
C GLN A 265 23.86 3.86 -21.11
N GLY A 266 23.47 3.99 -19.84
CA GLY A 266 22.69 5.11 -19.32
C GLY A 266 21.21 4.76 -19.04
N THR A 267 20.43 5.79 -18.77
CA THR A 267 19.01 5.69 -18.38
C THR A 267 18.12 6.31 -19.44
N GLN A 268 17.10 5.57 -19.88
CA GLN A 268 16.03 6.06 -20.73
C GLN A 268 14.70 6.00 -19.98
N GLN A 269 13.92 7.08 -20.01
CA GLN A 269 12.67 7.21 -19.28
C GLN A 269 11.50 7.51 -20.23
N GLY A 270 10.28 7.19 -19.79
CA GLY A 270 9.06 7.54 -20.53
C GLY A 270 8.82 6.69 -21.79
N ILE A 271 9.40 5.50 -21.86
CA ILE A 271 9.20 4.59 -23.00
C ILE A 271 7.82 3.94 -22.86
N PRO A 272 6.90 4.06 -23.82
CA PRO A 272 5.63 3.35 -23.75
C PRO A 272 5.85 1.84 -23.62
N ALA A 273 5.24 1.23 -22.62
CA ALA A 273 5.42 -0.17 -22.30
C ALA A 273 4.10 -0.88 -22.00
N LYS A 274 4.09 -2.19 -22.22
CA LYS A 274 2.96 -3.07 -21.92
C LYS A 274 3.49 -4.40 -21.42
N TYR A 275 2.89 -4.95 -20.37
CA TYR A 275 3.30 -6.24 -19.84
C TYR A 275 2.12 -7.16 -19.49
N ASP A 276 2.37 -8.47 -19.51
CA ASP A 276 1.46 -9.49 -18.99
C ASP A 276 2.22 -10.47 -18.08
N LEU A 277 1.47 -11.12 -17.20
CA LEU A 277 1.97 -12.18 -16.33
C LEU A 277 1.09 -13.41 -16.52
N SER A 278 1.72 -14.56 -16.76
CA SER A 278 1.07 -15.86 -16.82
C SER A 278 1.74 -16.83 -15.85
N GLU A 279 1.00 -17.24 -14.82
CA GLU A 279 1.45 -18.25 -13.86
C GLU A 279 1.03 -19.64 -14.37
N SER A 280 1.97 -20.58 -14.38
CA SER A 280 1.71 -21.99 -14.67
C SER A 280 1.87 -22.79 -13.39
N GLU A 281 0.75 -23.32 -12.89
CA GLU A 281 0.70 -24.26 -11.76
C GLU A 281 0.88 -25.73 -12.21
N ALA A 282 1.21 -25.96 -13.48
CA ALA A 282 1.40 -27.31 -14.00
C ALA A 282 2.77 -27.90 -13.60
N GLY A 283 2.79 -28.72 -12.55
CA GLY A 283 3.96 -29.50 -12.10
C GLY A 283 4.29 -29.31 -10.62
N ASP A 284 5.42 -29.89 -10.18
CA ASP A 284 5.92 -29.81 -8.78
C ASP A 284 6.49 -28.42 -8.40
N SER A 285 6.54 -27.46 -9.32
CA SER A 285 7.08 -26.12 -9.08
C SER A 285 6.32 -25.06 -9.88
N PRO A 286 5.64 -24.11 -9.22
CA PRO A 286 4.96 -23.03 -9.93
C PRO A 286 5.98 -22.15 -10.66
N SER A 287 5.68 -21.83 -11.91
CA SER A 287 6.52 -20.98 -12.75
C SER A 287 5.75 -19.77 -13.25
N ILE A 288 6.47 -18.65 -13.43
CA ILE A 288 5.94 -17.44 -14.03
C ILE A 288 6.50 -17.27 -15.44
N THR A 289 5.68 -16.76 -16.35
CA THR A 289 6.14 -16.14 -17.59
C THR A 289 5.69 -14.68 -17.63
N ILE A 290 6.63 -13.77 -17.82
CA ILE A 290 6.41 -12.32 -17.91
C ILE A 290 6.74 -11.90 -19.33
N HIS A 291 5.77 -11.38 -20.06
CA HIS A 291 6.02 -10.71 -21.33
C HIS A 291 6.07 -9.21 -21.10
N LEU A 292 7.07 -8.55 -21.66
CA LEU A 292 7.26 -7.12 -21.56
C LEU A 292 7.58 -6.55 -22.94
N ALA A 293 6.68 -5.72 -23.45
CA ALA A 293 6.84 -4.94 -24.67
C ALA A 293 7.24 -3.50 -24.34
N PHE A 294 8.35 -3.03 -24.90
CA PHE A 294 8.82 -1.65 -24.77
C PHE A 294 9.76 -1.32 -25.92
N GLY A 295 9.79 -0.06 -26.37
CA GLY A 295 10.71 0.36 -27.43
C GLY A 295 10.51 -0.34 -28.79
N GLY A 296 9.34 -0.97 -29.03
CA GLY A 296 9.06 -1.75 -30.24
C GLY A 296 9.54 -3.21 -30.20
N GLU A 297 10.17 -3.63 -29.12
CA GLU A 297 10.61 -5.02 -28.89
C GLU A 297 9.71 -5.71 -27.86
N VAL A 298 9.63 -7.04 -27.94
CA VAL A 298 8.98 -7.89 -26.93
C VAL A 298 10.02 -8.81 -26.32
N ARG A 299 10.16 -8.76 -24.99
CA ARG A 299 11.03 -9.65 -24.22
C ARG A 299 10.17 -10.53 -23.34
N ALA A 300 10.54 -11.80 -23.23
CA ALA A 300 9.89 -12.75 -22.32
C ALA A 300 10.87 -13.14 -21.23
N PHE A 301 10.37 -13.31 -20.01
CA PHE A 301 11.14 -13.80 -18.87
C PHE A 301 10.38 -14.95 -18.23
N SER A 302 11.08 -16.03 -17.89
CA SER A 302 10.48 -17.17 -17.20
C SER A 302 11.31 -17.63 -16.02
N GLY A 303 10.67 -18.08 -14.96
CA GLY A 303 11.36 -18.63 -13.81
C GLY A 303 10.44 -18.98 -12.66
N SER A 304 10.99 -19.04 -11.46
CA SER A 304 10.32 -19.56 -10.27
C SER A 304 10.15 -18.48 -9.20
N GLU A 305 9.13 -18.64 -8.37
CA GLU A 305 8.86 -17.73 -7.25
C GLU A 305 9.98 -17.79 -6.21
N VAL A 306 10.34 -16.63 -5.67
CA VAL A 306 11.30 -16.48 -4.58
C VAL A 306 10.58 -15.84 -3.39
N PRO A 307 10.50 -16.53 -2.24
CA PRO A 307 9.95 -15.95 -1.03
C PRO A 307 10.72 -14.69 -0.60
N LEU A 308 10.01 -13.67 -0.10
CA LEU A 308 10.65 -12.44 0.40
C LEU A 308 11.70 -12.72 1.49
N ILE A 309 11.49 -13.74 2.33
CA ILE A 309 12.44 -14.13 3.38
C ILE A 309 13.81 -14.53 2.84
N ASP A 310 13.87 -14.94 1.58
CA ASP A 310 15.11 -15.35 0.91
C ASP A 310 15.79 -14.21 0.16
N ILE A 311 15.26 -12.97 0.24
CA ILE A 311 15.78 -11.79 -0.48
C ILE A 311 16.27 -10.75 0.50
N GLU A 312 17.57 -10.44 0.54
CA GLU A 312 18.11 -9.38 1.38
C GLU A 312 18.57 -8.18 0.55
N VAL A 313 18.40 -6.96 1.06
CA VAL A 313 18.91 -5.74 0.43
C VAL A 313 20.07 -5.21 1.27
N PHE A 314 21.26 -5.13 0.69
CA PHE A 314 22.45 -4.58 1.34
C PHE A 314 22.66 -3.11 0.97
N SER A 315 22.39 -2.73 -0.28
CA SER A 315 22.49 -1.35 -0.74
C SER A 315 21.45 -1.06 -1.83
N GLU A 316 20.94 0.17 -1.87
CA GLU A 316 19.91 0.60 -2.84
C GLU A 316 20.53 1.13 -4.14
N GLY A 317 21.85 1.37 -4.20
CA GLY A 317 22.52 2.01 -5.33
C GLY A 317 22.37 3.54 -5.30
N VAL A 318 22.95 4.21 -6.30
CA VAL A 318 22.87 5.67 -6.45
C VAL A 318 22.31 5.98 -7.83
N VAL A 319 21.27 6.81 -7.88
CA VAL A 319 20.74 7.32 -9.14
C VAL A 319 21.77 8.29 -9.72
N ALA A 320 22.33 7.94 -10.89
CA ALA A 320 23.23 8.80 -11.66
C ALA A 320 22.47 9.87 -12.44
#